data_AF-A0A2D6SQM4-F1
#
_entry.id   AF-A0A2D6SQM4-F1
#
_cell.length_a   1.000
_cell.length_b   1.000
_cell.length_c   1.000
_cell.angle_alpha   90.00
_cell.angle_beta   90.00
_cell.angle_gamma   90.00
#
_symmetry.space_group_name_H-M   'P 1'
#
loop_
_entity.id
_entity.type
_entity.pdbx_description
1 polymer ?
#
loop_
_entity_poly.entity_id
_entity_poly.type
_entity_poly.pdbx_seq_one_letter_code
_entity_poly.pdbx_strand_id
1 'polypeptide(L)'
;MENPIVEKILKEGINSVSLSMLDEKSRKNILTDVGNKLFKQGKLLEAIEIITKSGDTERLIKLGDLFLQERKTELATLCFIPTKDKQKLNEAALMCIKLNKYDLAAKAYEAADNKQMSLFLQKNFVK
;
A
#
# COMPACT_ATOMS: atom_id res chain seq x y z
N MET A 1 -5.88 3.59 28.38
CA MET A 1 -4.63 2.80 28.30
C MET A 1 -4.45 2.39 26.86
N GLU A 2 -3.31 2.73 26.26
CA GLU A 2 -3.02 2.30 24.88
C GLU A 2 -2.81 0.78 24.85
N ASN A 3 -3.24 0.12 23.78
CA ASN A 3 -3.10 -1.32 23.63
C ASN A 3 -1.60 -1.69 23.52
N PRO A 4 -1.04 -2.54 24.42
CA PRO A 4 0.39 -2.87 24.42
C PRO A 4 0.89 -3.44 23.08
N ILE A 5 0.02 -4.15 22.36
CA ILE A 5 0.33 -4.71 21.04
C ILE A 5 0.51 -3.57 20.03
N VAL A 6 -0.36 -2.56 20.06
CA VAL A 6 -0.28 -1.38 19.18
C VAL A 6 1.02 -0.62 19.43
N GLU A 7 1.40 -0.39 20.69
CA GLU A 7 2.65 0.28 21.02
C GLU A 7 3.88 -0.49 20.53
N LYS A 8 3.89 -1.81 20.72
CA LYS A 8 5.00 -2.65 20.28
C LYS A 8 5.15 -2.61 18.75
N ILE A 9 4.06 -2.71 18.01
CA ILE A 9 4.07 -2.59 16.54
C ILE A 9 4.58 -1.21 16.08
N LEU A 10 4.23 -0.13 16.77
CA LEU A 10 4.70 1.21 16.42
C LEU A 10 6.21 1.43 16.64
N LYS A 11 6.80 0.71 17.61
CA LYS A 11 8.22 0.80 17.96
C LYS A 11 9.09 -0.17 17.14
N GLU A 12 8.63 -1.41 16.99
CA GLU A 12 9.43 -2.52 16.47
C GLU A 12 8.94 -3.03 15.11
N GLY A 13 7.84 -2.47 14.58
CA GLY A 13 7.24 -2.88 13.31
C GLY A 13 6.29 -4.07 13.45
N ILE A 14 5.46 -4.30 12.43
CA ILE A 14 4.40 -5.32 12.46
C ILE A 14 4.93 -6.76 12.56
N ASN A 15 6.15 -7.01 12.10
CA ASN A 15 6.77 -8.33 12.16
C ASN A 15 7.24 -8.69 13.59
N SER A 16 7.20 -7.75 14.54
CA SER A 16 7.56 -7.96 15.95
C SER A 16 6.47 -8.66 16.78
N VAL A 17 5.25 -8.79 16.23
CA VAL A 17 4.11 -9.39 16.92
C VAL A 17 3.39 -10.37 15.99
N SER A 18 3.13 -11.59 16.51
CA SER A 18 2.21 -12.52 15.85
C SER A 18 0.77 -12.18 16.21
N LEU A 19 -0.06 -11.88 15.22
CA LEU A 19 -1.50 -11.64 15.37
C LEU A 19 -2.35 -12.87 15.01
N SER A 20 -1.71 -14.03 14.76
CA SER A 20 -2.40 -15.26 14.32
C SER A 20 -3.34 -15.84 15.38
N MET A 21 -3.04 -15.59 16.66
CA MET A 21 -3.84 -16.06 17.80
C MET A 21 -5.07 -15.19 18.09
N LEU A 22 -5.21 -14.05 17.41
CA LEU A 22 -6.34 -13.15 17.61
C LEU A 22 -7.47 -13.49 16.65
N ASP A 23 -8.71 -13.31 17.12
CA ASP A 23 -9.87 -13.33 16.24
C ASP A 23 -9.78 -12.21 15.20
N GLU A 24 -10.53 -12.37 14.10
CA GLU A 24 -10.48 -11.46 12.97
C GLU A 24 -10.85 -10.02 13.35
N LYS A 25 -11.84 -9.84 14.23
CA LYS A 25 -12.30 -8.52 14.66
C LYS A 25 -11.21 -7.82 15.48
N SER A 26 -10.62 -8.50 16.45
CA SER A 26 -9.51 -7.97 17.26
C SER A 26 -8.29 -7.63 16.41
N ARG A 27 -7.92 -8.51 15.48
CA ARG A 27 -6.81 -8.28 14.54
C ARG A 27 -7.08 -7.05 13.67
N LYS A 28 -8.29 -6.92 13.10
CA LYS A 28 -8.67 -5.78 12.26
C LYS A 28 -8.64 -4.47 13.04
N ASN A 29 -9.13 -4.46 14.28
CA ASN A 29 -9.10 -3.26 15.14
C ASN A 29 -7.66 -2.82 15.44
N ILE A 30 -6.78 -3.74 15.84
CA ILE A 30 -5.37 -3.43 16.12
C ILE A 30 -4.67 -2.86 14.88
N LEU A 31 -4.82 -3.51 13.72
CA LEU A 31 -4.21 -3.03 12.48
C LEU A 31 -4.78 -1.66 12.07
N THR A 32 -6.07 -1.44 12.24
CA THR A 32 -6.72 -0.16 11.96
C THR A 32 -6.13 0.96 12.84
N ASP A 33 -5.96 0.69 14.13
CA ASP A 33 -5.39 1.64 15.09
C ASP A 33 -3.92 1.96 14.80
N VAL A 34 -3.12 0.93 14.53
CA VAL A 34 -1.72 1.11 14.12
C VAL A 34 -1.64 1.93 12.83
N GLY A 35 -2.41 1.58 11.80
CA GLY A 35 -2.41 2.29 10.52
C GLY A 35 -2.80 3.75 10.66
N ASN A 36 -3.81 4.05 11.49
CA ASN A 36 -4.21 5.41 11.84
C ASN A 36 -3.09 6.20 12.52
N LYS A 37 -2.41 5.59 13.50
CA LYS A 37 -1.33 6.26 14.24
C LYS A 37 -0.12 6.52 13.35
N LEU A 38 0.31 5.55 12.54
CA LEU A 38 1.42 5.71 11.60
C LEU A 38 1.12 6.81 10.58
N PHE A 39 -0.11 6.84 10.03
CA PHE A 39 -0.53 7.89 9.12
C PHE A 39 -0.44 9.29 9.75
N LYS A 40 -0.95 9.45 10.99
CA LYS A 40 -0.85 10.70 11.75
C LYS A 40 0.58 11.11 12.08
N GLN A 41 1.49 10.15 12.21
CA GLN A 41 2.92 10.38 12.43
C GLN A 41 3.70 10.71 11.12
N GLY A 42 3.03 10.71 9.96
CA GLY A 42 3.68 10.90 8.67
C GLY A 42 4.47 9.67 8.17
N LYS A 43 4.37 8.53 8.87
CA LYS A 43 4.97 7.24 8.49
C LYS A 43 4.10 6.55 7.44
N LEU A 44 4.03 7.15 6.25
CA LEU A 44 3.03 6.82 5.23
C LEU A 44 3.24 5.41 4.64
N LEU A 45 4.49 4.99 4.41
CA LEU A 45 4.79 3.68 3.86
C LEU A 45 4.38 2.56 4.83
N GLU A 46 4.72 2.71 6.10
CA GLU A 46 4.35 1.76 7.14
C GLU A 46 2.84 1.74 7.36
N ALA A 47 2.17 2.89 7.27
CA ALA A 47 0.72 2.95 7.33
C ALA A 47 0.07 2.16 6.18
N ILE A 48 0.55 2.30 4.94
CA ILE A 48 0.05 1.56 3.78
C ILE A 48 0.27 0.06 3.96
N GLU A 49 1.44 -0.36 4.46
CA GLU A 49 1.74 -1.77 4.71
C GLU A 49 0.75 -2.38 5.72
N ILE A 50 0.49 -1.67 6.82
CA ILE A 50 -0.45 -2.11 7.85
C ILE A 50 -1.88 -2.24 7.31
N ILE A 51 -2.35 -1.25 6.54
CA ILE A 51 -3.71 -1.27 5.96
C ILE A 51 -3.83 -2.38 4.90
N THR A 52 -2.74 -2.64 4.18
CA THR A 52 -2.67 -3.78 3.25
C THR A 52 -2.79 -5.11 4.02
N LYS A 53 -2.08 -5.26 5.13
CA LYS A 53 -2.17 -6.43 6.02
C LYS A 53 -3.54 -6.58 6.68
N SER A 54 -4.29 -5.48 6.85
CA SER A 54 -5.67 -5.54 7.37
C SER A 54 -6.70 -5.93 6.31
N GLY A 55 -6.31 -5.99 5.02
CA GLY A 55 -7.23 -6.28 3.92
C GLY A 55 -8.26 -5.18 3.67
N ASP A 56 -8.03 -3.96 4.16
CA ASP A 56 -8.98 -2.85 4.02
C ASP A 56 -8.81 -2.16 2.65
N THR A 57 -9.31 -2.83 1.61
CA THR A 57 -9.19 -2.40 0.22
C THR A 57 -9.89 -1.07 -0.06
N GLU A 58 -11.05 -0.84 0.56
CA GLU A 58 -11.80 0.42 0.40
C GLU A 58 -10.96 1.61 0.92
N ARG A 59 -10.34 1.44 2.09
CA ARG A 59 -9.46 2.46 2.66
C ARG A 59 -8.21 2.68 1.82
N LEU A 60 -7.63 1.62 1.26
CA LEU A 60 -6.50 1.73 0.34
C LEU A 60 -6.87 2.52 -0.92
N ILE A 61 -8.05 2.28 -1.50
CA ILE A 61 -8.53 3.06 -2.65
C ILE A 61 -8.65 4.55 -2.29
N LYS A 62 -9.29 4.87 -1.16
CA LYS A 62 -9.46 6.26 -0.70
C LYS A 62 -8.11 6.96 -0.46
N LEU A 63 -7.16 6.27 0.18
CA LEU A 63 -5.81 6.81 0.38
C LEU A 63 -5.05 6.97 -0.94
N GLY A 64 -5.19 6.03 -1.86
CA GLY A 64 -4.57 6.12 -3.17
C GLY A 64 -5.08 7.33 -3.95
N ASP A 65 -6.40 7.55 -3.95
CA ASP A 65 -7.02 8.71 -4.59
C ASP A 65 -6.55 10.03 -3.94
N LEU A 66 -6.46 10.08 -2.61
CA LEU A 66 -5.90 11.23 -1.90
C LEU A 66 -4.44 11.50 -2.31
N PHE A 67 -3.60 10.47 -2.36
CA PHE A 67 -2.20 10.62 -2.75
C PHE A 67 -2.05 11.04 -4.22
N LEU A 68 -2.94 10.63 -5.11
CA LEU A 68 -2.96 11.14 -6.49
C LEU A 68 -3.27 12.65 -6.52
N GLN A 69 -4.25 13.11 -5.73
CA GLN A 69 -4.57 14.54 -5.62
C GLN A 69 -3.37 15.36 -5.10
N GLU A 70 -2.60 14.79 -4.16
CA GLU A 70 -1.39 15.39 -3.61
C GLU A 70 -0.14 15.21 -4.50
N ARG A 71 -0.28 14.65 -5.72
CA ARG A 71 0.82 14.32 -6.64
C ARG A 71 1.87 13.35 -6.05
N LYS A 72 1.51 12.60 -5.02
CA LYS A 72 2.32 11.54 -4.40
C LYS A 72 2.10 10.21 -5.12
N THR A 73 2.42 10.18 -6.40
CA THR A 73 2.14 9.04 -7.30
C THR A 73 2.69 7.72 -6.79
N GLU A 74 3.87 7.70 -6.16
CA GLU A 74 4.46 6.47 -5.63
C GLU A 74 3.58 5.86 -4.53
N LEU A 75 3.18 6.68 -3.55
CA LEU A 75 2.32 6.24 -2.46
C LEU A 75 0.94 5.82 -2.97
N ALA A 76 0.38 6.56 -3.92
CA ALA A 76 -0.88 6.19 -4.55
C ALA A 76 -0.81 4.80 -5.20
N THR A 77 0.27 4.55 -5.94
CA THR A 77 0.46 3.28 -6.64
C THR A 77 0.61 2.12 -5.64
N LEU A 78 1.35 2.33 -4.55
CA LEU A 78 1.46 1.35 -3.46
C LEU A 78 0.11 1.05 -2.80
N CYS A 79 -0.78 2.03 -2.68
CA CYS A 79 -2.13 1.81 -2.21
C CYS A 79 -2.97 0.95 -3.18
N PHE A 80 -2.85 1.16 -4.49
CA PHE A 80 -3.67 0.46 -5.47
C PHE A 80 -3.22 -0.97 -5.77
N ILE A 81 -1.92 -1.29 -5.67
CA ILE A 81 -1.39 -2.66 -5.92
C ILE A 81 -2.21 -3.76 -5.23
N PRO A 82 -2.48 -3.68 -3.91
CA PRO A 82 -3.25 -4.73 -3.22
C PRO A 82 -4.75 -4.76 -3.56
N THR A 83 -5.31 -3.71 -4.19
CA THR A 83 -6.76 -3.62 -4.44
C THR A 83 -7.20 -4.39 -5.69
N LYS A 84 -6.25 -4.66 -6.61
CA LYS A 84 -6.50 -5.27 -7.93
C LYS A 84 -7.48 -4.48 -8.81
N ASP A 85 -7.69 -3.19 -8.52
CA ASP A 85 -8.47 -2.30 -9.36
C ASP A 85 -7.68 -1.99 -10.64
N LYS A 86 -8.01 -2.69 -11.73
CA LYS A 86 -7.29 -2.59 -13.00
C LYS A 86 -7.29 -1.18 -13.57
N GLN A 87 -8.37 -0.42 -13.38
CA GLN A 87 -8.44 0.94 -13.91
C GLN A 87 -7.46 1.84 -13.17
N LYS A 88 -7.56 1.90 -11.84
CA LYS A 88 -6.68 2.73 -11.00
C LYS A 88 -5.22 2.34 -11.13
N LEU A 89 -4.94 1.05 -11.27
CA LEU A 89 -3.58 0.55 -11.48
C LEU A 89 -2.99 0.98 -12.82
N ASN A 90 -3.74 0.89 -13.92
CA ASN A 90 -3.27 1.35 -15.23
C ASN A 90 -3.05 2.88 -15.23
N GLU A 91 -3.93 3.65 -14.59
CA GLU A 91 -3.79 5.10 -14.45
C GLU A 91 -2.54 5.48 -13.62
N ALA A 92 -2.35 4.85 -12.46
CA ALA A 92 -1.21 5.08 -11.60
C ALA A 92 0.11 4.64 -12.26
N ALA A 93 0.11 3.52 -13.00
CA ALA A 93 1.26 3.05 -13.77
C ALA A 93 1.67 4.06 -14.85
N LEU A 94 0.70 4.62 -15.58
CA LEU A 94 0.96 5.66 -16.58
C LEU A 94 1.59 6.91 -15.95
N MET A 95 1.11 7.31 -14.77
CA MET A 95 1.73 8.42 -14.03
C MET A 95 3.16 8.09 -13.59
N CYS A 96 3.41 6.86 -13.12
CA CYS A 96 4.75 6.40 -12.78
C CYS A 96 5.70 6.47 -13.97
N ILE A 97 5.26 6.09 -15.18
CA ILE A 97 6.06 6.24 -16.42
C ILE A 97 6.46 7.70 -16.64
N LYS A 98 5.51 8.64 -16.52
CA LYS A 98 5.78 10.08 -16.69
C LYS A 98 6.82 10.62 -15.70
N LEU A 99 6.98 9.95 -14.56
CA LEU A 99 7.93 10.29 -13.50
C LEU A 99 9.21 9.43 -13.55
N ASN A 100 9.40 8.64 -14.61
CA ASN A 100 10.51 7.69 -14.78
C ASN A 100 10.61 6.64 -13.67
N LYS A 101 9.48 6.32 -13.01
CA LYS A 101 9.37 5.30 -11.95
C LYS A 101 8.99 3.94 -12.54
N TYR A 102 9.85 3.42 -13.41
CA TYR A 102 9.56 2.25 -14.23
C TYR A 102 9.35 0.96 -13.42
N ASP A 103 10.09 0.77 -12.33
CA ASP A 103 9.92 -0.39 -11.43
C ASP A 103 8.51 -0.45 -10.85
N LEU A 104 8.00 0.70 -10.41
CA LEU A 104 6.70 0.81 -9.78
C LEU A 104 5.57 0.73 -10.83
N ALA A 105 5.78 1.34 -12.00
CA ALA A 105 4.89 1.19 -13.14
C ALA A 105 4.75 -0.27 -13.58
N ALA A 106 5.86 -1.02 -13.65
CA ALA A 106 5.85 -2.43 -14.01
C ALA A 106 5.05 -3.25 -12.99
N LYS A 107 5.28 -3.03 -11.68
CA LYS A 107 4.50 -3.69 -10.60
C LYS A 107 3.01 -3.38 -10.69
N ALA A 108 2.65 -2.13 -10.99
CA ALA A 108 1.26 -1.72 -11.12
C ALA A 108 0.58 -2.36 -12.35
N TYR A 109 1.26 -2.41 -13.51
CA TYR A 109 0.75 -3.12 -14.67
C TYR A 109 0.63 -4.63 -14.45
N GLU A 110 1.57 -5.24 -13.74
CA GLU A 110 1.47 -6.65 -13.35
C GLU A 110 0.23 -6.89 -12.49
N ALA A 111 0.02 -6.05 -11.46
CA ALA A 111 -1.17 -6.13 -10.60
C ALA A 111 -2.49 -5.87 -11.35
N ALA A 112 -2.45 -5.16 -12.49
CA ALA A 112 -3.59 -4.91 -13.36
C ALA A 112 -3.87 -6.02 -14.39
N ASP A 113 -3.09 -7.11 -14.37
CA ASP A 113 -3.03 -8.14 -15.43
C ASP A 113 -2.58 -7.62 -16.81
N ASN A 114 -1.90 -6.46 -16.87
CA ASN A 114 -1.36 -5.90 -18.10
C ASN A 114 0.08 -6.41 -18.35
N LYS A 115 0.19 -7.72 -18.60
CA LYS A 115 1.48 -8.41 -18.76
C LYS A 115 2.35 -7.84 -19.87
N GLN A 116 1.74 -7.40 -20.97
CA GLN A 116 2.49 -6.83 -22.10
C GLN A 116 3.25 -5.56 -21.68
N MET A 117 2.57 -4.62 -21.00
CA MET A 117 3.22 -3.40 -20.53
C MET A 117 4.20 -3.68 -19.40
N SER A 118 3.86 -4.56 -18.46
CA SER A 118 4.75 -5.01 -17.39
C SER A 118 6.08 -5.54 -17.95
N LEU A 119 6.02 -6.50 -18.88
CA LEU A 119 7.20 -7.09 -19.52
C LEU A 119 7.99 -6.08 -20.37
N PHE A 120 7.29 -5.18 -21.07
CA PHE A 120 7.94 -4.12 -21.85
C PHE A 120 8.78 -3.22 -20.94
N LEU A 121 8.22 -2.77 -19.82
CA LEU A 121 8.94 -1.93 -18.86
C LEU A 121 10.11 -2.69 -18.24
N GLN A 122 9.88 -3.93 -17.82
CA GLN A 122 10.91 -4.77 -17.21
C GLN A 122 12.12 -4.99 -18.11
N LYS A 123 11.91 -5.21 -19.42
CA LYS A 123 13.01 -5.49 -20.36
C LYS A 123 13.80 -4.27 -20.79
N ASN A 124 13.18 -3.09 -20.80
CA ASN A 124 13.77 -1.90 -21.41
C ASN A 124 14.22 -0.85 -20.40
N PHE A 125 13.63 -0.81 -19.20
CA PHE A 125 13.82 0.30 -18.26
C PHE A 125 14.15 -0.12 -16.83
N VAL A 126 13.69 -1.29 -16.39
CA VAL A 126 14.05 -1.88 -15.09
C VAL A 126 15.39 -2.62 -15.26
N LYS A 127 16.36 -2.37 -14.38
CA LYS A 127 17.67 -3.03 -14.40
C LYS A 127 17.90 -3.83 -13.12
#